data_AF-A0A9P0PCR5-F1
#
_entry.id   AF-A0A9P0PCR5-F1
#
_cell.length_a   1.000
_cell.length_b   1.000
_cell.length_c   1.000
_cell.angle_alpha   90.00
_cell.angle_beta   90.00
_cell.angle_gamma   90.00
#
_symmetry.space_group_name_H-M   'P 1'
#
loop_
_entity.id
_entity.type
_entity.pdbx_description
1 polymer ?
#
loop_
_entity_poly.entity_id
_entity_poly.type
_entity_poly.pdbx_seq_one_letter_code
_entity_poly.pdbx_strand_id
1 'polypeptide(L)'
;MTQNLNKNIFTGGLHHAKKFEASGFCYVNDIVIGILELLKYHPRVLYIDIDVHHGDGVQEAFYLTDRVMTVSFHKYGNYFFPGTGDMYEIGAESGRYYSVNVPLKEGIDDASYWQVFKPVISAVMEFYQPTAIVLQCGADSLANDRLGCFSLSTKGHGECVKFVKNLNVPTLVVGGGGYTLRNVARCWTYETSLLVDEQISNELPFTEYLEFFAPDFTLHPEVVTRQENANSKQYLEAITKYTYDNLKMCQHSPSVQMHDVPGPAISEDEKMKEEEDPDVRISQDLEDRMVEAKNEFYDGDKDNDKDDSKT
;
A
#
# COMPACT_ATOMS: atom_id res chain seq x y z
N MET A 1 4.14 -22.03 -13.04
CA MET A 1 4.86 -21.04 -12.23
C MET A 1 3.98 -19.81 -12.17
N THR A 2 3.26 -19.59 -11.09
CA THR A 2 2.56 -18.33 -10.84
C THR A 2 3.63 -17.26 -10.60
N GLN A 3 3.74 -16.30 -11.52
CA GLN A 3 4.52 -15.09 -11.26
C GLN A 3 3.81 -14.35 -10.13
N ASN A 4 4.43 -14.30 -8.95
CA ASN A 4 3.97 -13.43 -7.87
C ASN A 4 4.15 -11.98 -8.36
N LEU A 5 3.06 -11.34 -8.78
CA LEU A 5 3.06 -9.93 -9.15
C LEU A 5 3.14 -9.09 -7.88
N ASN A 6 4.37 -8.78 -7.46
CA ASN A 6 4.64 -7.71 -6.51
C ASN A 6 4.91 -6.44 -7.31
N LYS A 7 4.13 -5.39 -7.08
CA LYS A 7 4.36 -4.06 -7.65
C LYS A 7 4.75 -3.11 -6.52
N ASN A 8 5.76 -2.29 -6.73
CA ASN A 8 6.22 -1.29 -5.76
C ASN A 8 6.10 0.14 -6.32
N ILE A 9 5.52 1.04 -5.53
CA ILE A 9 5.34 2.47 -5.87
C ILE A 9 5.71 3.31 -4.65
N PHE A 10 7.00 3.65 -4.50
CA PHE A 10 7.48 4.42 -3.34
C PHE A 10 7.08 5.91 -3.35
N THR A 11 6.53 6.41 -4.46
CA THR A 11 5.96 7.76 -4.53
C THR A 11 4.54 7.83 -3.93
N GLY A 12 3.89 6.69 -3.70
CA GLY A 12 2.57 6.59 -3.06
C GLY A 12 2.67 6.30 -1.56
N GLY A 13 1.56 5.90 -0.96
CA GLY A 13 1.48 5.57 0.47
C GLY A 13 1.03 6.74 1.35
N LEU A 14 0.32 7.73 0.79
CA LEU A 14 -0.08 8.96 1.48
C LEU A 14 -1.39 8.72 2.28
N HIS A 15 -1.25 8.02 3.40
CA HIS A 15 -2.37 7.41 4.14
C HIS A 15 -3.26 8.36 4.95
N HIS A 16 -2.87 9.63 5.15
CA HIS A 16 -3.62 10.57 6.00
C HIS A 16 -4.71 11.35 5.26
N ALA A 17 -4.67 11.39 3.93
CA ALA A 17 -5.62 12.17 3.15
C ALA A 17 -7.05 11.67 3.39
N LYS A 18 -7.97 12.62 3.59
CA LYS A 18 -9.39 12.36 3.89
C LYS A 18 -10.24 12.56 2.65
N LYS A 19 -11.53 12.21 2.74
CA LYS A 19 -12.48 12.36 1.62
C LYS A 19 -12.66 13.82 1.19
N PHE A 20 -12.64 14.77 2.13
CA PHE A 20 -12.96 16.17 1.88
C PHE A 20 -11.89 17.16 2.36
N GLU A 21 -10.74 16.67 2.85
CA GLU A 21 -9.64 17.52 3.32
C GLU A 21 -8.28 16.84 3.19
N ALA A 22 -7.24 17.66 3.05
CA ALA A 22 -5.86 17.21 3.17
C ALA A 22 -5.45 17.14 4.64
N SER A 23 -4.59 16.19 4.99
CA SER A 23 -4.10 15.99 6.37
C SER A 23 -2.71 15.35 6.35
N GLY A 24 -1.85 15.66 7.32
CA GLY A 24 -0.56 14.98 7.50
C GLY A 24 0.32 14.91 6.24
N PHE A 25 0.46 16.02 5.51
CA PHE A 25 1.17 16.10 4.22
C PHE A 25 0.55 15.29 3.06
N CYS A 26 -0.61 14.69 3.27
CA CYS A 26 -1.33 13.88 2.30
C CYS A 26 -2.51 14.66 1.71
N TYR A 27 -2.58 14.74 0.38
CA TYR A 27 -3.63 15.48 -0.34
C TYR A 27 -4.63 14.57 -1.06
N VAL A 28 -4.14 13.46 -1.63
CA VAL A 28 -4.94 12.42 -2.27
C VAL A 28 -4.57 11.10 -1.63
N ASN A 29 -5.58 10.33 -1.22
CA ASN A 29 -5.35 9.01 -0.64
C ASN A 29 -5.23 7.97 -1.76
N ASP A 30 -4.03 7.83 -2.31
CA ASP A 30 -3.72 6.89 -3.39
C ASP A 30 -3.95 5.43 -2.97
N ILE A 31 -3.76 5.13 -1.69
CA ILE A 31 -4.01 3.81 -1.10
C ILE A 31 -5.50 3.44 -1.20
N VAL A 32 -6.40 4.34 -0.80
CA VAL A 32 -7.85 4.11 -0.87
C VAL A 32 -8.27 3.86 -2.32
N ILE A 33 -7.77 4.66 -3.26
CA ILE A 33 -8.05 4.49 -4.70
C ILE A 33 -7.54 3.12 -5.19
N GLY A 34 -6.31 2.74 -4.82
CA GLY A 34 -5.74 1.44 -5.18
C GLY A 34 -6.53 0.26 -4.60
N ILE A 35 -6.98 0.34 -3.36
CA ILE A 35 -7.80 -0.70 -2.72
C ILE A 35 -9.16 -0.81 -3.42
N LEU A 36 -9.80 0.31 -3.78
CA LEU A 36 -11.06 0.29 -4.53
C LEU A 36 -10.92 -0.42 -5.88
N GLU A 37 -9.78 -0.25 -6.57
CA GLU A 37 -9.49 -0.98 -7.80
C GLU A 37 -9.30 -2.49 -7.54
N LEU A 38 -8.55 -2.85 -6.49
CA LEU A 38 -8.37 -4.25 -6.10
C LEU A 38 -9.69 -4.93 -5.75
N LEU A 39 -10.61 -4.22 -5.09
CA LEU A 39 -11.93 -4.74 -4.70
C LEU A 39 -12.82 -5.11 -5.90
N LYS A 40 -12.47 -4.74 -7.14
CA LYS A 40 -13.17 -5.23 -8.33
C LYS A 40 -12.92 -6.72 -8.60
N TYR A 41 -11.77 -7.24 -8.15
CA TYR A 41 -11.31 -8.61 -8.42
C TYR A 41 -11.12 -9.43 -7.15
N HIS A 42 -10.84 -8.78 -6.02
CA HIS A 42 -10.53 -9.40 -4.75
C HIS A 42 -11.69 -9.26 -3.78
N PRO A 43 -12.28 -10.37 -3.27
CA PRO A 43 -13.36 -10.29 -2.28
C PRO A 43 -12.91 -9.63 -0.98
N ARG A 44 -11.66 -9.88 -0.57
CA ARG A 44 -11.02 -9.38 0.65
C ARG A 44 -9.63 -8.84 0.35
N VAL A 45 -9.42 -7.58 0.70
CA VAL A 45 -8.12 -6.90 0.64
C VAL A 45 -7.64 -6.65 2.07
N LEU A 46 -6.37 -6.95 2.34
CA LEU A 46 -5.72 -6.62 3.61
C LEU A 46 -4.82 -5.40 3.39
N TYR A 47 -4.99 -4.38 4.22
CA TYR A 47 -4.09 -3.23 4.30
C TYR A 47 -3.23 -3.36 5.55
N ILE A 48 -1.91 -3.32 5.39
CA ILE A 48 -0.91 -3.34 6.47
C ILE A 48 -0.13 -2.04 6.42
N ASP A 49 -0.02 -1.38 7.56
CA ASP A 49 0.63 -0.07 7.71
C ASP A 49 1.71 -0.13 8.80
N ILE A 50 2.96 0.10 8.39
CA ILE A 50 4.14 0.10 9.28
C ILE A 50 4.78 1.50 9.40
N ASP A 51 4.09 2.55 8.95
CA ASP A 51 4.42 3.94 9.28
C ASP A 51 4.36 4.17 10.80
N VAL A 52 5.14 5.13 11.30
CA VAL A 52 5.07 5.46 12.74
C VAL A 52 3.74 6.11 13.11
N HIS A 53 3.04 6.73 12.15
CA HIS A 53 1.74 7.36 12.34
C HIS A 53 0.61 6.37 12.04
N HIS A 54 -0.50 6.53 12.74
CA HIS A 54 -1.70 5.73 12.46
C HIS A 54 -2.24 6.05 11.05
N GLY A 55 -2.49 5.02 10.25
CA GLY A 55 -3.09 5.08 8.90
C GLY A 55 -4.57 5.47 8.88
N ASP A 56 -4.90 6.59 9.50
CA ASP A 56 -6.24 7.03 9.84
C ASP A 56 -7.13 7.30 8.62
N GLY A 57 -6.60 7.83 7.52
CA GLY A 57 -7.37 8.08 6.29
C GLY A 57 -7.84 6.78 5.63
N VAL A 58 -6.99 5.75 5.61
CA VAL A 58 -7.35 4.42 5.08
C VAL A 58 -8.31 3.70 6.02
N GLN A 59 -8.07 3.75 7.34
CA GLN A 59 -8.99 3.22 8.34
C GLN A 59 -10.39 3.84 8.19
N GLU A 60 -10.47 5.17 8.11
CA GLU A 60 -11.75 5.90 8.01
C GLU A 60 -12.51 5.53 6.73
N ALA A 61 -11.82 5.43 5.60
CA ALA A 61 -12.44 5.10 4.32
C ALA A 61 -13.12 3.71 4.29
N PHE A 62 -12.64 2.76 5.10
CA PHE A 62 -13.11 1.38 5.12
C PHE A 62 -13.73 0.96 6.47
N TYR A 63 -13.99 1.91 7.37
CA TYR A 63 -14.39 1.63 8.76
C TYR A 63 -15.70 0.82 8.92
N LEU A 64 -16.56 0.84 7.89
CA LEU A 64 -17.89 0.22 7.88
C LEU A 64 -18.00 -1.04 7.02
N THR A 65 -16.89 -1.53 6.43
CA THR A 65 -16.91 -2.70 5.53
C THR A 65 -16.05 -3.85 6.06
N ASP A 66 -16.48 -5.08 5.81
CA ASP A 66 -15.74 -6.31 6.09
C ASP A 66 -14.85 -6.77 4.91
N ARG A 67 -14.93 -6.08 3.77
CA ARG A 67 -14.16 -6.41 2.56
C ARG A 67 -12.73 -5.89 2.58
N VAL A 68 -12.42 -4.97 3.49
CA VAL A 68 -11.08 -4.44 3.71
C VAL A 68 -10.78 -4.52 5.20
N MET A 69 -9.69 -5.19 5.55
CA MET A 69 -9.17 -5.16 6.92
C MET A 69 -7.98 -4.22 6.97
N THR A 70 -8.00 -3.25 7.88
CA THR A 70 -6.88 -2.33 8.10
C THR A 70 -6.11 -2.73 9.33
N VAL A 71 -4.80 -2.91 9.21
CA VAL A 71 -3.90 -3.26 10.32
C VAL A 71 -2.80 -2.22 10.40
N SER A 72 -2.74 -1.47 11.51
CA SER A 72 -1.74 -0.40 11.69
C SER A 72 -0.94 -0.57 12.98
N PHE A 73 0.39 -0.44 12.85
CA PHE A 73 1.35 -0.49 13.96
C PHE A 73 2.02 0.86 14.12
N HIS A 74 1.60 1.65 15.11
CA HIS A 74 1.96 3.07 15.17
C HIS A 74 2.22 3.54 16.60
N LYS A 75 2.90 4.68 16.74
CA LYS A 75 3.05 5.37 18.01
C LYS A 75 1.70 5.96 18.44
N TYR A 76 1.27 5.69 19.67
CA TYR A 76 0.02 6.23 20.21
C TYR A 76 0.23 6.95 21.55
N GLY A 77 -0.68 7.88 21.88
CA GLY A 77 -0.67 8.67 23.11
C GLY A 77 0.19 9.95 23.07
N ASN A 78 0.02 10.81 24.09
CA ASN A 78 0.68 12.11 24.24
C ASN A 78 0.44 13.07 23.05
N TYR A 79 -0.76 13.04 22.46
CA TYR A 79 -1.12 13.86 21.28
C TYR A 79 -0.20 13.64 20.07
N PHE A 80 0.47 12.48 19.97
CA PHE A 80 1.20 12.11 18.77
C PHE A 80 0.22 12.04 17.59
N PHE A 81 0.58 12.69 16.48
CA PHE A 81 -0.28 12.78 15.29
C PHE A 81 -0.58 11.36 14.74
N PRO A 82 -1.80 11.07 14.26
CA PRO A 82 -2.98 11.95 14.16
C PRO A 82 -3.85 12.02 15.42
N GLY A 83 -3.49 11.31 16.49
CA GLY A 83 -4.27 11.26 17.74
C GLY A 83 -5.41 10.25 17.76
N THR A 84 -5.46 9.35 16.78
CA THR A 84 -6.38 8.21 16.65
C THR A 84 -5.59 6.90 16.60
N GLY A 85 -6.28 5.76 16.51
CA GLY A 85 -5.65 4.44 16.45
C GLY A 85 -5.55 3.75 17.82
N ASP A 86 -6.44 4.07 18.77
CA ASP A 86 -6.51 3.29 20.00
C ASP A 86 -6.87 1.83 19.69
N MET A 87 -6.43 0.89 20.54
CA MET A 87 -6.78 -0.53 20.40
C MET A 87 -8.30 -0.78 20.43
N TYR A 88 -9.08 0.14 20.99
CA TYR A 88 -10.54 0.04 21.04
C TYR A 88 -11.25 0.47 19.74
N GLU A 89 -10.54 1.10 18.81
CA GLU A 89 -11.06 1.49 17.50
C GLU A 89 -11.10 0.27 16.56
N ILE A 90 -12.12 -0.57 16.71
CA ILE A 90 -12.22 -1.88 16.04
C ILE A 90 -13.11 -1.88 14.78
N GLY A 91 -13.49 -0.72 14.27
CA GLY A 91 -14.48 -0.61 13.18
C GLY A 91 -15.93 -0.60 13.68
N ALA A 92 -16.87 -0.36 12.78
CA ALA A 92 -18.31 -0.27 13.09
C ALA A 92 -19.17 -0.97 12.02
N GLU A 93 -20.43 -1.23 12.37
CA GLU A 93 -21.38 -1.95 11.50
C GLU A 93 -20.79 -3.27 10.98
N SER A 94 -20.83 -3.51 9.66
CA SER A 94 -20.23 -4.69 9.03
C SER A 94 -18.70 -4.72 9.18
N GLY A 95 -18.05 -3.56 9.30
CA GLY A 95 -16.60 -3.43 9.51
C GLY A 95 -16.14 -3.63 10.95
N ARG A 96 -17.04 -3.94 11.89
CA ARG A 96 -16.65 -4.24 13.27
C ARG A 96 -15.77 -5.50 13.33
N TYR A 97 -14.64 -5.40 14.02
CA TYR A 97 -13.52 -6.34 14.05
C TYR A 97 -12.64 -6.39 12.79
N TYR A 98 -12.87 -5.52 11.80
CA TYR A 98 -12.05 -5.41 10.58
C TYR A 98 -11.11 -4.19 10.61
N SER A 99 -11.06 -3.45 11.73
CA SER A 99 -9.98 -2.51 12.02
C SER A 99 -9.12 -3.02 13.18
N VAL A 100 -7.82 -3.17 12.94
CA VAL A 100 -6.84 -3.68 13.90
C VAL A 100 -5.80 -2.62 14.15
N ASN A 101 -5.78 -2.10 15.38
CA ASN A 101 -4.82 -1.11 15.81
C ASN A 101 -3.87 -1.68 16.85
N VAL A 102 -2.57 -1.51 16.61
CA VAL A 102 -1.50 -1.92 17.51
C VAL A 102 -0.80 -0.65 18.02
N PRO A 103 -1.35 0.01 19.06
CA PRO A 103 -0.77 1.22 19.62
C PRO A 103 0.52 0.90 20.38
N LEU A 104 1.62 1.53 19.98
CA LEU A 104 2.95 1.33 20.56
C LEU A 104 3.44 2.61 21.26
N LYS A 105 4.48 2.46 22.08
CA LYS A 105 5.19 3.56 22.74
C LYS A 105 6.53 3.83 22.04
N GLU A 106 7.17 4.94 22.41
CA GLU A 106 8.47 5.30 21.84
C GLU A 106 9.56 4.24 22.07
N GLY A 107 10.56 4.27 21.19
CA GLY A 107 11.79 3.51 21.33
C GLY A 107 11.68 2.02 21.04
N ILE A 108 10.59 1.54 20.44
CA ILE A 108 10.46 0.13 20.06
C ILE A 108 11.61 -0.29 19.15
N ASP A 109 12.27 -1.40 19.51
CA ASP A 109 13.39 -1.98 18.78
C ASP A 109 12.94 -3.11 17.85
N ASP A 110 13.84 -3.55 16.96
CA ASP A 110 13.59 -4.61 15.98
C ASP A 110 13.02 -5.89 16.60
N ALA A 111 13.59 -6.33 17.73
CA ALA A 111 13.20 -7.57 18.38
C ALA A 111 11.79 -7.48 18.98
N SER A 112 11.47 -6.36 19.63
CA SER A 112 10.18 -6.09 20.25
C SER A 112 9.10 -5.91 19.19
N TYR A 113 9.41 -5.16 18.12
CA TYR A 113 8.47 -4.95 17.01
C TYR A 113 8.13 -6.28 16.33
N TRP A 114 9.15 -7.09 16.03
CA TRP A 114 8.95 -8.41 15.42
C TRP A 114 8.14 -9.38 16.28
N GLN A 115 8.32 -9.34 17.61
CA GLN A 115 7.56 -10.16 18.55
C GLN A 115 6.05 -9.85 18.55
N VAL A 116 5.64 -8.70 18.02
CA VAL A 116 4.22 -8.31 17.90
C VAL A 116 3.74 -8.41 16.45
N PHE A 117 4.51 -7.87 15.51
CA PHE A 117 4.17 -7.85 14.08
C PHE A 117 3.86 -9.25 13.56
N LYS A 118 4.79 -10.20 13.73
CA LYS A 118 4.64 -11.55 13.19
C LYS A 118 3.40 -12.27 13.76
N PRO A 119 3.18 -12.35 15.09
CA PRO A 119 1.98 -12.99 15.62
C PRO A 119 0.67 -12.33 15.18
N VAL A 120 0.61 -10.98 15.17
CA VAL A 120 -0.59 -10.25 14.76
C VAL A 120 -0.91 -10.52 13.29
N ILE A 121 0.05 -10.34 12.38
CA ILE A 121 -0.19 -10.60 10.96
C ILE A 121 -0.48 -12.07 10.70
N SER A 122 0.17 -13.01 11.41
CA SER A 122 -0.15 -14.44 11.28
C SER A 122 -1.61 -14.73 11.64
N ALA A 123 -2.11 -14.17 12.74
CA ALA A 123 -3.50 -14.32 13.14
C ALA A 123 -4.47 -13.63 12.16
N VAL A 124 -4.12 -12.45 11.66
CA VAL A 124 -4.90 -11.77 10.61
C VAL A 124 -5.03 -12.66 9.39
N MET A 125 -3.95 -13.27 8.93
CA MET A 125 -3.97 -14.17 7.77
C MET A 125 -4.83 -15.42 8.02
N GLU A 126 -4.79 -15.98 9.23
CA GLU A 126 -5.60 -17.13 9.66
C GLU A 126 -7.10 -16.82 9.63
N PHE A 127 -7.51 -15.71 10.24
CA PHE A 127 -8.92 -15.38 10.43
C PHE A 127 -9.54 -14.64 9.24
N TYR A 128 -8.81 -13.71 8.63
CA TYR A 128 -9.33 -12.85 7.56
C TYR A 128 -9.16 -13.46 6.16
N GLN A 129 -8.11 -14.26 5.94
CA GLN A 129 -7.81 -14.92 4.66
C GLN A 129 -7.91 -13.97 3.45
N PRO A 130 -7.10 -12.91 3.38
CA PRO A 130 -7.14 -11.96 2.28
C PRO A 130 -6.69 -12.59 0.95
N THR A 131 -7.16 -12.02 -0.14
CA THR A 131 -6.78 -12.44 -1.51
C THR A 131 -5.88 -11.44 -2.23
N ALA A 132 -5.69 -10.25 -1.65
CA ALA A 132 -4.70 -9.27 -2.02
C ALA A 132 -4.23 -8.51 -0.77
N ILE A 133 -2.99 -8.03 -0.78
CA ILE A 133 -2.39 -7.22 0.28
C ILE A 133 -1.94 -5.88 -0.29
N VAL A 134 -2.16 -4.80 0.46
CA VAL A 134 -1.50 -3.51 0.28
C VAL A 134 -0.64 -3.27 1.51
N LEU A 135 0.68 -3.15 1.33
CA LEU A 135 1.65 -2.90 2.38
C LEU A 135 2.21 -1.49 2.22
N GLN A 136 1.89 -0.61 3.16
CA GLN A 136 2.49 0.72 3.28
C GLN A 136 3.78 0.59 4.08
N CYS A 137 4.90 1.09 3.54
CA CYS A 137 6.25 0.98 4.09
C CYS A 137 6.80 2.34 4.54
N GLY A 138 6.04 3.06 5.37
CA GLY A 138 6.46 4.33 5.98
C GLY A 138 7.79 4.19 6.72
N ALA A 139 8.82 4.87 6.23
CA ALA A 139 10.19 4.78 6.72
C ALA A 139 10.49 5.73 7.89
N ASP A 140 9.51 6.47 8.40
CA ASP A 140 9.63 7.28 9.61
C ASP A 140 9.53 6.47 10.91
N SER A 141 9.17 5.20 10.84
CA SER A 141 9.31 4.22 11.92
C SER A 141 10.78 3.81 12.18
N LEU A 142 11.71 4.22 11.32
CA LEU A 142 13.14 3.98 11.50
C LEU A 142 13.74 4.81 12.63
N ALA A 143 14.78 4.26 13.23
CA ALA A 143 15.60 4.98 14.19
C ALA A 143 16.20 6.25 13.57
N ASN A 144 16.30 7.29 14.41
CA ASN A 144 16.85 8.60 14.03
C ASN A 144 16.08 9.31 12.92
N ASP A 145 14.82 8.97 12.69
CA ASP A 145 13.93 9.81 11.92
C ASP A 145 13.79 11.22 12.56
N ARG A 146 13.38 12.22 11.77
CA ARG A 146 13.23 13.59 12.26
C ARG A 146 11.94 13.80 13.05
N LEU A 147 10.87 13.06 12.72
CA LEU A 147 9.55 13.17 13.34
C LEU A 147 9.21 11.90 14.13
N GLY A 148 9.59 10.74 13.61
CA GLY A 148 9.35 9.45 14.25
C GLY A 148 10.18 9.23 15.51
N CYS A 149 9.61 8.45 16.43
CA CYS A 149 10.21 8.14 17.72
C CYS A 149 10.27 6.61 17.96
N PHE A 150 10.51 5.83 16.92
CA PHE A 150 10.87 4.42 17.04
C PHE A 150 12.38 4.21 16.90
N SER A 151 12.82 2.97 17.12
CA SER A 151 14.23 2.58 17.11
C SER A 151 14.49 1.43 16.12
N LEU A 152 13.73 1.35 15.02
CA LEU A 152 13.88 0.28 14.04
C LEU A 152 15.10 0.47 13.14
N SER A 153 15.78 -0.62 12.83
CA SER A 153 16.80 -0.65 11.77
C SER A 153 16.15 -0.89 10.40
N THR A 154 16.88 -0.61 9.32
CA THR A 154 16.45 -0.98 7.97
C THR A 154 16.27 -2.49 7.82
N LYS A 155 16.99 -3.31 8.59
CA LYS A 155 16.82 -4.77 8.62
C LYS A 155 15.54 -5.18 9.33
N GLY A 156 15.27 -4.62 10.51
CA GLY A 156 14.04 -4.89 11.26
C GLY A 156 12.79 -4.50 10.48
N HIS A 157 12.83 -3.33 9.84
CA HIS A 157 11.76 -2.87 8.95
C HIS A 157 11.60 -3.81 7.73
N GLY A 158 12.70 -4.15 7.05
CA GLY A 158 12.69 -5.07 5.91
C GLY A 158 12.21 -6.50 6.24
N GLU A 159 12.41 -6.99 7.47
CA GLU A 159 11.85 -8.29 7.88
C GLU A 159 10.30 -8.30 7.87
N CYS A 160 9.65 -7.15 8.06
CA CYS A 160 8.20 -7.03 7.90
C CYS A 160 7.79 -7.25 6.43
N VAL A 161 8.47 -6.57 5.50
CA VAL A 161 8.26 -6.72 4.05
C VAL A 161 8.51 -8.16 3.60
N LYS A 162 9.62 -8.76 4.03
CA LYS A 162 9.98 -10.14 3.73
C LYS A 162 8.95 -11.13 4.27
N PHE A 163 8.43 -10.90 5.47
CA PHE A 163 7.37 -11.74 6.04
C PHE A 163 6.12 -11.70 5.19
N VAL A 164 5.63 -10.50 4.84
CA VAL A 164 4.43 -10.31 4.03
C VAL A 164 4.59 -10.93 2.65
N LYS A 165 5.75 -10.71 2.00
CA LYS A 165 6.07 -11.34 0.72
C LYS A 165 5.96 -12.87 0.78
N ASN A 166 6.46 -13.48 1.84
CA ASN A 166 6.45 -14.94 2.02
C ASN A 166 5.07 -15.53 2.30
N LEU A 167 4.04 -14.71 2.51
CA LEU A 167 2.64 -15.16 2.59
C LEU A 167 2.10 -15.59 1.22
N ASN A 168 2.78 -15.26 0.11
CA ASN A 168 2.41 -15.63 -1.26
C ASN A 168 0.99 -15.18 -1.68
N VAL A 169 0.60 -13.99 -1.23
CA VAL A 169 -0.62 -13.29 -1.67
C VAL A 169 -0.20 -12.11 -2.57
N PRO A 170 -0.92 -11.81 -3.67
CA PRO A 170 -0.63 -10.64 -4.50
C PRO A 170 -0.49 -9.38 -3.64
N THR A 171 0.67 -8.73 -3.70
CA THR A 171 1.02 -7.63 -2.79
C THR A 171 1.39 -6.37 -3.57
N LEU A 172 0.68 -5.28 -3.30
CA LEU A 172 1.06 -3.93 -3.68
C LEU A 172 1.87 -3.32 -2.53
N VAL A 173 3.08 -2.86 -2.81
CA VAL A 173 3.95 -2.18 -1.84
C VAL A 173 4.01 -0.70 -2.16
N VAL A 174 3.76 0.16 -1.17
CA VAL A 174 3.82 1.62 -1.32
C VAL A 174 4.77 2.24 -0.30
N GLY A 175 5.17 3.48 -0.55
CA GLY A 175 6.04 4.25 0.35
C GLY A 175 5.30 4.73 1.61
N GLY A 176 5.47 6.00 1.95
CA GLY A 176 4.89 6.58 3.17
C GLY A 176 5.71 7.74 3.72
N GLY A 177 5.59 7.97 5.02
CA GLY A 177 6.44 8.90 5.76
C GLY A 177 7.92 8.52 5.74
N GLY A 178 8.78 9.45 6.16
CA GLY A 178 10.23 9.27 6.16
C GLY A 178 10.96 10.58 6.00
N TYR A 179 11.55 11.08 7.08
CA TYR A 179 12.02 12.47 7.17
C TYR A 179 13.54 12.58 7.39
N THR A 180 14.22 11.47 7.67
CA THR A 180 15.68 11.36 7.47
C THR A 180 15.97 10.72 6.09
N LEU A 181 15.98 11.55 5.04
CA LEU A 181 15.99 11.12 3.62
C LEU A 181 17.05 10.06 3.27
N ARG A 182 18.28 10.17 3.79
CA ARG A 182 19.33 9.15 3.57
C ARG A 182 18.93 7.76 4.09
N ASN A 183 18.17 7.69 5.18
CA ASN A 183 17.70 6.43 5.73
C ASN A 183 16.48 5.90 4.97
N VAL A 184 15.62 6.80 4.47
CA VAL A 184 14.51 6.44 3.57
C VAL A 184 15.04 5.75 2.32
N ALA A 185 16.05 6.36 1.66
CA ALA A 185 16.68 5.79 0.48
C ALA A 185 17.30 4.41 0.77
N ARG A 186 18.01 4.26 1.89
CA ARG A 186 18.55 2.95 2.33
C ARG A 186 17.46 1.91 2.55
N CYS A 187 16.38 2.29 3.26
CA CYS A 187 15.30 1.39 3.61
C CYS A 187 14.60 0.84 2.36
N TRP A 188 14.07 1.72 1.51
CA TRP A 188 13.32 1.31 0.32
C TRP A 188 14.21 0.61 -0.71
N THR A 189 15.50 0.96 -0.80
CA THR A 189 16.47 0.20 -1.62
C THR A 189 16.61 -1.23 -1.10
N TYR A 190 16.79 -1.41 0.21
CA TYR A 190 16.91 -2.72 0.83
C TYR A 190 15.62 -3.54 0.69
N GLU A 191 14.46 -2.94 0.95
CA GLU A 191 13.16 -3.61 0.78
C GLU A 191 12.91 -4.04 -0.66
N THR A 192 13.32 -3.22 -1.64
CA THR A 192 13.26 -3.60 -3.04
C THR A 192 14.09 -4.84 -3.30
N SER A 193 15.32 -4.91 -2.77
CA SER A 193 16.19 -6.08 -2.83
C SER A 193 15.49 -7.33 -2.27
N LEU A 194 14.79 -7.20 -1.15
CA LEU A 194 14.01 -8.30 -0.56
C LEU A 194 12.83 -8.71 -1.45
N LEU A 195 12.13 -7.76 -2.07
CA LEU A 195 11.00 -8.02 -2.96
C LEU A 195 11.41 -8.77 -4.22
N VAL A 196 12.60 -8.49 -4.75
CA VAL A 196 13.14 -9.17 -5.95
C VAL A 196 14.03 -10.39 -5.65
N ASP A 197 14.17 -10.79 -4.38
CA ASP A 197 15.04 -11.90 -3.93
C ASP A 197 16.53 -11.70 -4.25
N GLU A 198 16.99 -10.45 -4.31
CA GLU A 198 18.40 -10.13 -4.60
C GLU A 198 19.16 -9.72 -3.34
N GLN A 199 20.33 -10.34 -3.16
CA GLN A 199 21.29 -9.95 -2.12
C GLN A 199 22.15 -8.81 -2.64
N ILE A 200 22.14 -7.69 -1.93
CA ILE A 200 22.94 -6.51 -2.26
C ILE A 200 24.03 -6.27 -1.21
N SER A 201 25.14 -5.69 -1.63
CA SER A 201 26.26 -5.35 -0.75
C SER A 201 25.85 -4.34 0.31
N ASN A 202 26.49 -4.40 1.48
CA ASN A 202 26.36 -3.34 2.47
C ASN A 202 27.14 -2.08 2.09
N GLU A 203 28.12 -2.18 1.19
CA GLU A 203 28.84 -1.01 0.65
C GLU A 203 27.97 -0.34 -0.42
N LEU A 204 27.75 0.98 -0.29
CA LEU A 204 26.95 1.71 -1.25
C LEU A 204 27.72 1.91 -2.57
N PRO A 205 27.06 1.72 -3.73
CA PRO A 205 27.68 2.01 -5.01
C PRO A 205 27.91 3.52 -5.19
N PHE A 206 28.87 3.87 -6.03
CA PHE A 206 29.07 5.26 -6.40
C PHE A 206 27.85 5.81 -7.14
N THR A 207 27.34 6.94 -6.68
CA THR A 207 26.25 7.70 -7.29
C THR A 207 26.50 9.19 -7.08
N GLU A 208 25.80 10.05 -7.83
CA GLU A 208 25.87 11.51 -7.66
C GLU A 208 25.48 11.97 -6.24
N TYR A 209 24.72 11.13 -5.50
CA TYR A 209 24.25 11.40 -4.15
C TYR A 209 25.07 10.69 -3.06
N LEU A 210 26.18 10.02 -3.38
CA LEU A 210 26.95 9.21 -2.41
C LEU A 210 27.35 10.02 -1.14
N GLU A 211 27.71 11.29 -1.31
CA GLU A 211 28.09 12.18 -0.21
C GLU A 211 26.99 12.40 0.83
N PHE A 212 25.71 12.19 0.49
CA PHE A 212 24.60 12.26 1.44
C PHE A 212 24.60 11.12 2.47
N PHE A 213 25.37 10.05 2.21
CA PHE A 213 25.49 8.85 3.04
C PHE A 213 26.79 8.81 3.87
N ALA A 214 27.54 9.91 3.89
CA ALA A 214 28.65 10.07 4.81
C ALA A 214 28.20 9.96 6.29
N PRO A 215 29.08 9.51 7.20
CA PRO A 215 30.48 9.14 6.97
C PRO A 215 30.69 7.65 6.64
N ASP A 216 29.65 6.82 6.77
CA ASP A 216 29.79 5.37 6.73
C ASP A 216 29.71 4.79 5.31
N PHE A 217 28.94 5.44 4.41
CA PHE A 217 28.72 4.97 3.03
C PHE A 217 28.21 3.52 2.96
N THR A 218 27.42 3.11 3.96
CA THR A 218 26.82 1.77 4.04
C THR A 218 25.31 1.79 3.87
N LEU A 219 24.74 0.65 3.45
CA LEU A 219 23.29 0.43 3.37
C LEU A 219 22.65 0.29 4.76
N HIS A 220 23.33 -0.41 5.66
CA HIS A 220 22.89 -0.66 7.03
C HIS A 220 23.83 0.04 8.02
N PRO A 221 23.65 1.35 8.25
CA PRO A 221 24.40 2.07 9.28
C PRO A 221 24.07 1.51 10.67
N GLU A 222 24.98 1.69 11.62
CA GLU A 222 24.74 1.33 13.01
C GLU A 222 23.57 2.15 13.59
N VAL A 223 22.62 1.46 14.21
CA VAL A 223 21.47 2.10 14.85
C VAL A 223 21.88 2.58 16.23
N VAL A 224 22.13 3.88 16.35
CA VAL A 224 22.29 4.54 17.65
C VAL A 224 20.91 4.99 18.13
N THR A 225 20.38 4.34 19.16
CA THR A 225 19.07 4.66 19.73
C THR A 225 19.15 5.93 20.58
N ARG A 226 18.23 6.89 20.37
CA ARG A 226 18.18 8.14 21.15
C ARG A 226 17.50 8.00 22.51
N GLN A 227 16.74 6.91 22.70
CA GLN A 227 15.81 6.74 23.81
C GLN A 227 15.67 5.26 24.18
N GLU A 228 15.28 5.01 25.43
CA GLU A 228 14.99 3.66 25.91
C GLU A 228 13.68 3.14 25.32
N ASN A 229 13.58 1.82 25.18
CA ASN A 229 12.36 1.18 24.70
C ASN A 229 11.29 1.21 25.81
N ALA A 230 10.26 2.05 25.65
CA ALA A 230 9.18 2.20 26.61
C ALA A 230 8.12 1.07 26.55
N ASN A 231 8.29 0.12 25.63
CA ASN A 231 7.37 -0.99 25.40
C ASN A 231 7.78 -2.20 26.24
N SER A 232 7.25 -2.29 27.46
CA SER A 232 7.50 -3.47 28.29
C SER A 232 6.91 -4.73 27.62
N LYS A 233 7.55 -5.88 27.86
CA LYS A 233 7.08 -7.18 27.37
C LYS A 233 5.61 -7.44 27.73
N GLN A 234 5.22 -7.12 28.97
CA GLN A 234 3.85 -7.29 29.45
C GLN A 234 2.85 -6.41 28.68
N TYR A 235 3.25 -5.19 28.31
CA TYR A 235 2.42 -4.29 27.51
C TYR A 235 2.20 -4.85 26.10
N LEU A 236 3.27 -5.30 25.44
CA LEU A 236 3.21 -5.88 24.10
C LEU A 236 2.41 -7.19 24.07
N GLU A 237 2.60 -8.06 25.06
CA GLU A 237 1.83 -9.30 25.21
C GLU A 237 0.33 -9.01 25.42
N ALA A 238 0.00 -7.99 26.21
CA ALA A 238 -1.39 -7.58 26.43
C ALA A 238 -2.06 -7.08 25.15
N ILE A 239 -1.38 -6.22 24.36
CA ILE A 239 -1.89 -5.75 23.06
C ILE A 239 -2.07 -6.92 22.10
N THR A 240 -1.05 -7.78 21.98
CA THR A 240 -1.08 -8.93 21.08
C THR A 240 -2.24 -9.87 21.42
N LYS A 241 -2.44 -10.15 22.71
CA LYS A 241 -3.54 -10.99 23.18
C LYS A 241 -4.90 -10.34 22.89
N TYR A 242 -5.06 -9.06 23.21
CA TYR A 242 -6.30 -8.34 22.94
C TYR A 242 -6.64 -8.32 21.44
N THR A 243 -5.64 -8.09 20.60
CA THR A 243 -5.77 -8.15 19.14
C THR A 243 -6.21 -9.54 18.68
N TYR A 244 -5.57 -10.59 19.17
CA TYR A 244 -5.93 -11.97 18.86
C TYR A 244 -7.37 -12.31 19.30
N ASP A 245 -7.80 -11.86 20.47
CA ASP A 245 -9.16 -12.09 20.96
C ASP A 245 -10.21 -11.34 20.12
N ASN A 246 -9.90 -10.14 19.60
CA ASN A 246 -10.76 -9.45 18.64
C ASN A 246 -10.82 -10.18 17.28
N LEU A 247 -9.70 -10.69 16.77
CA LEU A 247 -9.66 -11.39 15.49
C LEU A 247 -10.48 -12.70 15.49
N LYS A 248 -10.64 -13.36 16.65
CA LYS A 248 -11.56 -14.50 16.79
C LYS A 248 -13.02 -14.15 16.51
N MET A 249 -13.37 -12.88 16.66
CA MET A 249 -14.74 -12.38 16.44
C MET A 249 -15.02 -12.09 14.97
N CYS A 250 -13.99 -12.06 14.12
CA CYS A 250 -14.16 -12.01 12.67
C CYS A 250 -14.99 -13.22 12.22
N GLN A 251 -16.08 -12.98 11.50
CA GLN A 251 -16.88 -14.07 10.97
C GLN A 251 -16.09 -14.79 9.89
N HIS A 252 -15.91 -16.09 10.03
CA HIS A 252 -15.43 -16.93 8.94
C HIS A 252 -16.60 -17.03 7.94
N SER A 253 -16.44 -16.33 6.81
CA SER A 253 -17.40 -16.13 5.70
C SER A 253 -18.63 -17.05 5.65
N PRO A 254 -19.86 -16.51 5.63
CA PRO A 254 -20.84 -16.92 4.64
C PRO A 254 -20.44 -16.32 3.28
N SER A 255 -20.60 -17.11 2.22
CA SER A 255 -20.32 -16.78 0.82
C SER A 255 -20.75 -15.36 0.41
N VAL A 256 -19.81 -14.60 -0.17
CA VAL A 256 -20.01 -13.25 -0.71
C VAL A 256 -21.16 -13.26 -1.73
N GLN A 257 -22.16 -12.39 -1.54
CA GLN A 257 -23.15 -12.10 -2.58
C GLN A 257 -22.47 -11.36 -3.73
N MET A 258 -22.74 -11.79 -4.97
CA MET A 258 -22.25 -11.08 -6.16
C MET A 258 -22.80 -9.66 -6.14
N HIS A 259 -21.91 -8.67 -6.19
CA HIS A 259 -22.26 -7.28 -6.43
C HIS A 259 -21.80 -6.88 -7.82
N ASP A 260 -22.62 -6.08 -8.51
CA ASP A 260 -22.27 -5.51 -9.80
C ASP A 260 -21.02 -4.64 -9.66
N VAL A 261 -19.99 -4.99 -10.41
CA VAL A 261 -18.76 -4.20 -10.53
C VAL A 261 -19.14 -2.90 -11.25
N PRO A 262 -18.94 -1.72 -10.63
CA PRO A 262 -19.14 -0.46 -11.33
C PRO A 262 -18.24 -0.42 -12.57
N GLY A 263 -18.82 -0.06 -13.72
CA GLY A 263 -18.09 0.07 -14.97
C GLY A 263 -16.89 1.03 -14.85
N PRO A 264 -15.93 0.96 -15.78
CA PRO A 264 -14.76 1.85 -15.79
C PRO A 264 -15.20 3.33 -15.71
N ALA A 265 -14.42 4.15 -15.00
CA ALA A 265 -14.71 5.58 -14.81
C ALA A 265 -14.67 6.39 -16.11
N ILE A 266 -14.09 5.82 -17.16
CA ILE A 266 -13.99 6.37 -18.51
C ILE A 266 -14.77 5.41 -19.41
N SER A 267 -15.76 5.93 -20.13
CA SER A 267 -16.49 5.16 -21.13
C SER A 267 -15.54 4.68 -22.23
N GLU A 268 -15.76 3.50 -22.81
CA GLU A 268 -14.95 3.04 -23.95
C GLU A 268 -14.97 4.06 -25.11
N ASP A 269 -16.07 4.80 -25.25
CA ASP A 269 -16.24 5.90 -26.21
C ASP A 269 -15.29 7.10 -25.97
N GLU A 270 -14.85 7.32 -24.72
CA GLU A 270 -13.87 8.37 -24.40
C GLU A 270 -12.43 7.91 -24.61
N LYS A 271 -12.13 6.61 -24.51
CA LYS A 271 -10.82 6.05 -24.88
C LYS A 271 -10.55 6.16 -26.38
N MET A 272 -11.59 6.11 -27.21
CA MET A 272 -11.47 6.27 -28.67
C MET A 272 -11.10 7.69 -29.12
N LYS A 273 -11.06 8.67 -28.21
CA LYS A 273 -10.73 10.08 -28.53
C LYS A 273 -9.28 10.46 -28.23
N GLU A 274 -8.51 9.62 -27.56
CA GLU A 274 -7.07 9.82 -27.41
C GLU A 274 -6.37 9.25 -28.65
N GLU A 275 -5.60 10.09 -29.35
CA GLU A 275 -4.85 9.71 -30.54
C GLU A 275 -3.99 8.47 -30.27
N GLU A 276 -4.22 7.42 -31.05
CA GLU A 276 -3.59 6.11 -30.88
C GLU A 276 -2.06 6.20 -31.04
N ASP A 277 -1.33 5.70 -30.05
CA ASP A 277 0.12 5.48 -30.11
C ASP A 277 0.43 4.43 -31.19
N PRO A 278 1.20 4.77 -32.24
CA PRO A 278 1.46 3.90 -33.38
C PRO A 278 2.25 2.61 -33.04
N ASP A 279 2.79 2.49 -31.82
CA ASP A 279 3.58 1.33 -31.39
C ASP A 279 2.79 0.28 -30.56
N VAL A 280 1.48 0.46 -30.35
CA VAL A 280 0.65 -0.49 -29.60
C VAL A 280 0.00 -1.53 -30.53
N ARG A 281 0.28 -2.82 -30.28
CA ARG A 281 -0.41 -3.92 -31.00
C ARG A 281 -1.86 -4.04 -30.53
N ILE A 282 -2.77 -3.71 -31.43
CA ILE A 282 -4.22 -3.95 -31.32
C ILE A 282 -4.54 -5.45 -31.24
N SER A 283 -5.63 -5.80 -30.55
CA SER A 283 -6.10 -7.18 -30.41
C SER A 283 -6.73 -7.69 -31.71
N GLN A 284 -6.68 -9.01 -31.93
CA GLN A 284 -7.26 -9.67 -33.11
C GLN A 284 -8.76 -9.32 -33.29
N ASP A 285 -9.50 -9.21 -32.17
CA ASP A 285 -10.92 -8.82 -32.17
C ASP A 285 -11.16 -7.38 -32.65
N LEU A 286 -10.20 -6.48 -32.48
CA LEU A 286 -10.25 -5.10 -33.01
C LEU A 286 -9.91 -5.10 -34.50
N GLU A 287 -8.91 -5.88 -34.90
CA GLU A 287 -8.51 -6.07 -36.30
C GLU A 287 -9.67 -6.59 -37.16
N ASP A 288 -10.43 -7.56 -36.63
CA ASP A 288 -11.60 -8.15 -37.30
C ASP A 288 -12.79 -7.18 -37.41
N ARG A 289 -12.90 -6.20 -36.50
CA ARG A 289 -13.94 -5.14 -36.57
C ARG A 289 -13.59 -4.02 -37.54
N MET A 290 -12.30 -3.82 -37.84
CA MET A 290 -11.82 -2.80 -38.77
C MET A 290 -11.90 -3.22 -40.24
N VAL A 291 -12.31 -4.47 -40.52
CA VAL A 291 -12.49 -4.95 -41.91
C VAL A 291 -13.78 -4.37 -42.50
N GLU A 292 -13.69 -3.18 -43.09
CA GLU A 292 -14.73 -2.67 -43.99
C GLU A 292 -14.87 -3.60 -45.20
N ALA A 293 -16.09 -4.05 -45.46
CA ALA A 293 -16.40 -4.85 -46.64
C ALA A 293 -16.18 -4.01 -47.90
N LYS A 294 -15.42 -4.55 -48.88
CA LYS A 294 -15.00 -3.87 -50.13
C LYS A 294 -16.13 -3.32 -51.04
N ASN A 295 -17.39 -3.41 -50.66
CA ASN A 295 -18.54 -3.11 -51.50
C ASN A 295 -19.58 -2.16 -50.86
N GLU A 296 -19.26 -1.40 -49.81
CA GLU A 296 -20.13 -0.32 -49.36
C GLU A 296 -19.79 0.99 -50.09
N PHE A 297 -20.59 1.31 -51.11
CA PHE A 297 -20.66 2.64 -51.72
C PHE A 297 -21.72 3.44 -50.96
N TYR A 298 -21.31 4.29 -50.02
CA TYR A 298 -22.10 5.45 -49.57
C TYR A 298 -21.20 6.63 -49.23
N ASP A 299 -21.69 7.80 -49.62
CA ASP A 299 -20.97 9.06 -49.79
C ASP A 299 -20.57 9.70 -48.46
N GLY A 300 -19.28 9.94 -48.27
CA GLY A 300 -18.74 10.72 -47.15
C GLY A 300 -18.70 12.22 -47.45
N ASP A 301 -18.58 13.03 -46.40
CA ASP A 301 -18.58 14.51 -46.38
C ASP A 301 -17.41 15.19 -47.16
N LYS A 302 -16.77 14.48 -48.08
CA LYS A 302 -15.73 14.97 -49.00
C LYS A 302 -16.07 14.70 -50.47
N ASP A 303 -17.34 14.51 -50.79
CA ASP A 303 -17.77 14.48 -52.18
C ASP A 303 -17.66 15.89 -52.79
N ASN A 304 -16.86 16.02 -53.85
CA ASN A 304 -16.48 17.29 -54.47
C ASN A 304 -16.68 17.19 -55.99
N ASP A 305 -17.82 16.61 -56.38
CA ASP A 305 -18.29 16.64 -57.75
C ASP A 305 -18.80 18.05 -58.09
N LYS A 306 -17.85 18.84 -58.57
CA LYS A 306 -18.03 20.10 -59.29
C LYS A 306 -18.99 19.89 -60.46
N ASP A 307 -20.10 20.61 -60.46
CA ASP A 307 -20.79 20.92 -61.70
C ASP A 307 -20.44 22.35 -62.11
N ASP A 308 -19.62 22.47 -63.16
CA ASP A 308 -19.33 23.71 -63.87
C ASP A 308 -19.27 23.35 -65.37
N SER A 309 -20.39 23.44 -66.09
CA SER A 309 -20.55 24.45 -67.17
C SER A 309 -21.72 24.21 -68.16
N LYS A 310 -22.51 25.30 -68.31
CA LYS A 310 -23.07 25.90 -69.54
C LYS A 310 -24.17 25.16 -70.33
N THR A 311 -25.37 25.76 -70.37
CA THR A 311 -25.81 26.61 -71.50
C THR A 311 -26.96 27.53 -71.10
#